data_AF-A0A0V0GMU6-F1
#
_entry.id   AF-A0A0V0GMU6-F1
#
_cell.length_a   1.000
_cell.length_b   1.000
_cell.length_c   1.000
_cell.angle_alpha   90.00
_cell.angle_beta   90.00
_cell.angle_gamma   90.00
#
_symmetry.space_group_name_H-M   'P 1'
#
loop_
_entity.id
_entity.type
_entity.pdbx_description
1 polymer ?
#
loop_
_entity_poly.entity_id
_entity_poly.type
_entity_poly.pdbx_seq_one_letter_code
_entity_poly.pdbx_strand_id
1 'polypeptide(L)'
;MGTFCFCSSMTSKVNVPQVLPPSDPKLVVNGGSPLSGHVTVSGSKNSALPILAATLCCSGSSNLKNVPCLSDTRTMASILESLGAQVMSFGGDMVVNTDGIVSVEPDSSDVGKLRGRVF
;
A
#
# COMPACT_ATOMS: atom_id res chain seq x y z
N MET A 1 19.98 21.89 -63.77
CA MET A 1 19.07 23.05 -63.72
C MET A 1 17.65 22.54 -63.55
N GLY A 2 17.08 22.68 -62.35
CA GLY A 2 15.70 22.32 -62.04
C GLY A 2 15.35 22.96 -60.70
N THR A 3 14.40 23.88 -60.76
CA THR A 3 14.24 25.05 -59.90
C THR A 3 13.64 24.71 -58.53
N PHE A 4 14.26 25.25 -57.47
CA PHE A 4 13.72 25.25 -56.10
C PHE A 4 12.43 26.08 -56.04
N CYS A 5 11.31 25.48 -55.63
CA CYS A 5 10.08 26.19 -55.31
C CYS A 5 10.01 26.36 -53.78
N PHE A 6 10.32 27.56 -53.29
CA PHE A 6 10.15 27.97 -51.90
C PHE A 6 8.66 28.16 -51.62
N CYS A 7 8.04 27.25 -50.87
CA CYS A 7 6.71 27.46 -50.32
C CYS A 7 6.82 27.77 -48.82
N SER A 8 6.80 29.06 -48.51
CA SER A 8 6.54 29.60 -47.19
C SER A 8 5.20 29.07 -46.70
N SER A 9 5.19 28.25 -45.65
CA SER A 9 3.94 27.95 -44.94
C SER A 9 4.14 28.10 -43.43
N MET A 10 3.53 29.20 -42.99
CA MET A 10 3.26 29.60 -41.62
C MET A 10 2.52 28.46 -40.92
N THR A 11 3.24 27.65 -40.13
CA THR A 11 2.58 26.76 -39.16
C THR A 11 2.47 27.49 -37.85
N SER A 12 1.29 28.07 -37.67
CA SER A 12 0.79 28.62 -36.42
C SER A 12 1.19 27.74 -35.23
N LYS A 13 1.81 28.34 -34.23
CA LYS A 13 1.91 27.76 -32.90
C LYS A 13 0.49 27.46 -32.43
N VAL A 14 0.06 26.21 -32.55
CA VAL A 14 -1.14 25.72 -31.88
C VAL A 14 -0.84 25.83 -30.39
N ASN A 15 -1.41 26.85 -29.77
CA ASN A 15 -1.45 26.95 -28.32
C ASN A 15 -2.45 25.89 -27.85
N VAL A 16 -1.96 24.66 -27.65
CA VAL A 16 -2.71 23.60 -26.99
C VAL A 16 -2.96 24.11 -25.56
N PRO A 17 -4.22 24.31 -25.15
CA PRO A 17 -4.52 24.61 -23.75
C PRO A 17 -3.86 23.52 -22.92
N GLN A 18 -2.93 23.90 -22.06
CA GLN A 18 -2.35 23.00 -21.07
C GLN A 18 -3.47 22.67 -20.07
N VAL A 19 -4.31 21.69 -20.42
CA VAL A 19 -5.23 21.08 -19.48
C VAL A 19 -4.35 20.50 -18.39
N LEU A 20 -4.36 21.14 -17.21
CA LEU A 20 -3.65 20.63 -16.05
C LEU A 20 -4.15 19.19 -15.85
N PRO A 21 -3.28 18.16 -15.95
CA PRO A 21 -3.74 16.79 -15.83
C PRO A 21 -4.38 16.62 -14.44
N PRO A 22 -5.46 15.82 -14.34
CA PRO A 22 -6.03 15.48 -13.05
C PRO A 22 -4.92 14.97 -12.13
N SER A 23 -5.00 15.31 -10.85
CA SER A 23 -4.02 14.98 -9.80
C SER A 23 -4.00 13.50 -9.43
N ASP A 24 -4.21 12.63 -10.42
CA ASP A 24 -4.15 11.20 -10.27
C ASP A 24 -2.69 10.78 -10.23
N PRO A 25 -2.25 10.07 -9.16
CA PRO A 25 -0.88 9.62 -9.06
C PRO A 25 -0.58 8.66 -10.21
N LYS A 26 0.27 9.10 -11.15
CA LYS A 26 0.70 8.32 -12.31
C LYS A 26 2.15 7.90 -12.14
N LEU A 27 2.42 6.60 -12.25
CA LEU A 27 3.77 6.08 -12.36
C LEU A 27 4.21 6.15 -13.83
N VAL A 28 5.23 6.95 -14.13
CA VAL A 28 5.88 6.99 -15.45
C VAL A 28 7.17 6.18 -15.36
N VAL A 29 7.21 5.04 -16.07
CA VAL A 29 8.37 4.15 -16.09
C VAL A 29 9.14 4.34 -17.40
N ASN A 30 10.35 4.87 -17.31
CA ASN A 30 11.27 4.97 -18.44
C ASN A 30 12.19 3.74 -18.45
N GLY A 31 11.99 2.85 -19.44
CA GLY A 31 12.78 1.62 -19.60
C GLY A 31 14.19 1.87 -20.17
N GLY A 32 14.90 0.78 -20.47
CA GLY A 32 16.17 0.80 -21.20
C GLY A 32 17.43 0.62 -20.34
N SER A 33 17.29 0.54 -19.01
CA SER A 33 18.38 0.26 -18.09
C SER A 33 18.19 -1.09 -17.39
N PRO A 34 19.21 -1.97 -17.36
CA PRO A 34 19.15 -3.19 -16.57
C PRO A 34 19.11 -2.85 -15.07
N LEU A 35 18.26 -3.54 -14.30
CA LEU A 35 18.26 -3.44 -12.85
C LEU A 35 19.45 -4.22 -12.29
N SER A 36 20.26 -3.58 -11.45
CA SER A 36 21.39 -4.21 -10.75
C SER A 36 21.41 -3.73 -9.30
N GLY A 37 21.51 -4.66 -8.35
CA GLY A 37 21.51 -4.39 -6.91
C GLY A 37 20.88 -5.50 -6.07
N HIS A 38 20.74 -5.24 -4.78
CA HIS A 38 20.05 -6.12 -3.83
C HIS A 38 18.87 -5.38 -3.19
N VAL A 39 17.76 -6.09 -3.02
CA VAL A 39 16.55 -5.57 -2.37
C VAL A 39 16.19 -6.50 -1.23
N THR A 40 15.99 -5.96 -0.04
CA THR A 40 15.47 -6.72 1.10
C THR A 40 13.98 -6.97 0.91
N VAL A 41 13.58 -8.24 0.94
CA VAL A 41 12.19 -8.63 0.79
C VAL A 41 11.50 -8.53 2.15
N SER A 42 10.51 -7.65 2.26
CA SER A 42 9.62 -7.59 3.43
C SER A 42 8.77 -8.86 3.53
N GLY A 43 8.33 -9.23 4.73
CA GLY A 43 7.44 -10.38 4.91
C GLY A 43 6.15 -10.30 4.09
N SER A 44 5.50 -11.45 3.92
CA SER A 44 4.30 -11.56 3.07
C SER A 44 3.07 -10.92 3.72
N LYS A 45 2.43 -9.97 3.03
CA LYS A 45 1.13 -9.41 3.42
C LYS A 45 0.07 -10.49 3.60
N ASN A 46 0.07 -11.49 2.72
CA ASN A 46 -0.92 -12.56 2.70
C ASN A 46 -0.74 -13.54 3.87
N SER A 47 0.44 -13.55 4.49
CA SER A 47 0.71 -14.34 5.70
C SER A 47 0.49 -13.52 6.98
N ALA A 48 0.74 -12.21 6.95
CA ALA A 48 0.61 -11.35 8.13
C ALA A 48 -0.83 -11.22 8.63
N LEU A 49 -1.81 -11.03 7.74
CA LEU A 49 -3.22 -10.86 8.13
C LEU A 49 -3.81 -12.06 8.91
N PRO A 50 -3.71 -13.33 8.43
CA PRO A 50 -4.24 -14.46 9.19
C PRO A 50 -3.49 -14.71 10.50
N ILE A 51 -2.19 -14.38 10.57
CA ILE A 51 -1.43 -14.50 11.83
C ILE A 51 -1.89 -13.45 12.84
N LEU A 52 -2.18 -12.22 12.40
CA LEU A 52 -2.77 -11.18 13.26
C LEU A 52 -4.18 -11.54 13.75
N ALA A 53 -4.98 -12.22 12.94
CA ALA A 53 -6.25 -12.75 13.41
C ALA A 53 -6.03 -13.89 14.43
N ALA A 54 -5.06 -14.77 14.20
CA ALA A 54 -4.73 -15.87 15.09
C ALA A 54 -4.21 -15.40 16.47
N THR A 55 -3.65 -14.19 16.60
CA THR A 55 -3.27 -13.68 17.93
C THR A 55 -4.45 -13.51 18.86
N LEU A 56 -5.68 -13.32 18.35
CA LEU A 56 -6.90 -13.32 19.17
C LEU A 56 -7.17 -14.67 19.84
N CYS A 57 -6.65 -15.76 19.28
CA CYS A 57 -6.78 -17.10 19.86
C CYS A 57 -5.70 -17.40 20.91
N CYS A 58 -4.69 -16.54 21.06
CA CYS A 58 -3.66 -16.66 22.08
C CYS A 58 -3.92 -15.64 23.20
N SER A 59 -3.75 -16.06 24.45
CA SER A 59 -3.75 -15.15 25.60
C SER A 59 -2.37 -14.51 25.75
N GLY A 60 -2.31 -13.26 26.19
CA GLY A 60 -1.06 -12.53 26.42
C GLY A 60 -0.51 -11.78 25.20
N SER A 61 0.80 -11.53 25.25
CA SER A 61 1.52 -10.76 24.24
C SER A 61 2.13 -11.66 23.17
N SER A 62 1.74 -11.44 21.91
CA SER A 62 2.31 -12.09 20.72
C SER A 62 3.25 -11.13 19.98
N ASN A 63 4.49 -11.55 19.70
CA ASN A 63 5.45 -10.76 18.94
C ASN A 63 5.64 -11.36 17.53
N LEU A 64 5.17 -10.64 16.52
CA LEU A 64 5.28 -10.98 15.11
C LEU A 64 6.47 -10.24 14.51
N LYS A 65 7.38 -11.00 13.88
CA LYS A 65 8.55 -10.44 13.21
C LYS A 65 8.33 -10.28 11.71
N ASN A 66 9.00 -9.28 11.13
CA ASN A 66 8.98 -9.04 9.67
C ASN A 66 7.56 -8.86 9.09
N VAL A 67 6.70 -8.16 9.81
CA VAL A 67 5.37 -7.76 9.36
C VAL A 67 5.51 -6.56 8.42
N PRO A 68 5.06 -6.66 7.14
CA PRO A 68 5.19 -5.57 6.20
C PRO A 68 4.27 -4.40 6.60
N CYS A 69 4.79 -3.17 6.58
CA CYS A 69 4.01 -1.97 6.95
C CYS A 69 3.10 -1.48 5.80
N LEU A 70 2.02 -2.22 5.55
CA LEU A 70 1.08 -1.96 4.45
C LEU A 70 -0.24 -1.38 4.97
N SER A 71 -1.10 -0.92 4.07
CA SER A 71 -2.45 -0.43 4.41
C SER A 71 -3.23 -1.47 5.21
N ASP A 72 -3.25 -2.71 4.73
CA ASP A 72 -4.11 -3.76 5.28
C ASP A 72 -3.64 -4.24 6.66
N THR A 73 -2.33 -4.25 6.91
CA THR A 73 -1.78 -4.54 8.25
C THR A 73 -2.11 -3.43 9.24
N ARG A 74 -2.17 -2.16 8.79
CA ARG A 74 -2.63 -1.05 9.63
C ARG A 74 -4.13 -1.17 9.92
N THR A 75 -4.95 -1.47 8.91
CA THR A 75 -6.39 -1.71 9.10
C THR A 75 -6.63 -2.87 10.05
N MET A 76 -5.89 -3.98 9.93
CA MET A 76 -6.00 -5.10 10.86
C MET A 76 -5.59 -4.71 12.29
N ALA A 77 -4.55 -3.89 12.45
CA ALA A 77 -4.19 -3.36 13.77
C ALA A 77 -5.32 -2.52 14.38
N SER A 78 -5.95 -1.63 13.60
CA SER A 78 -7.10 -0.83 14.06
C SER A 78 -8.30 -1.70 14.43
N ILE A 79 -8.56 -2.78 13.68
CA ILE A 79 -9.59 -3.76 14.03
C ILE A 79 -9.27 -4.41 15.39
N LEU A 80 -8.03 -4.87 15.60
CA LEU A 80 -7.60 -5.47 16.87
C LEU A 80 -7.72 -4.47 18.03
N GLU A 81 -7.34 -3.21 17.81
CA GLU A 81 -7.48 -2.13 18.79
C GLU A 81 -8.95 -1.86 19.15
N SER A 82 -9.86 -1.91 18.17
CA SER A 82 -11.31 -1.75 18.40
C SER A 82 -11.90 -2.85 19.28
N LEU A 83 -11.28 -4.04 19.29
CA LEU A 83 -11.66 -5.16 20.16
C LEU A 83 -11.12 -5.02 21.59
N GLY A 84 -10.20 -4.07 21.82
CA GLY A 84 -9.52 -3.84 23.10
C GLY A 84 -8.10 -4.40 23.17
N ALA A 85 -7.55 -4.94 22.07
CA ALA A 85 -6.16 -5.37 22.03
C ALA A 85 -5.22 -4.15 21.99
N GLN A 86 -4.03 -4.26 22.59
CA GLN A 86 -2.98 -3.25 22.42
C GLN A 86 -2.03 -3.69 21.31
N VAL A 87 -1.88 -2.86 20.28
CA VAL A 87 -0.99 -3.13 19.15
C VAL A 87 0.14 -2.11 19.13
N MET A 88 1.38 -2.58 19.11
CA MET A 88 2.57 -1.74 18.94
C MET A 88 3.33 -2.21 17.70
N SER A 89 3.73 -1.27 16.85
CA SER A 89 4.55 -1.58 15.67
C SER A 89 5.87 -0.81 15.73
N PHE A 90 6.98 -1.49 15.50
CA PHE A 90 8.31 -0.89 15.50
C PHE A 90 9.26 -1.66 14.58
N GLY A 91 9.97 -0.97 13.69
CA GLY A 91 11.05 -1.57 12.91
C GLY A 91 10.67 -2.76 12.02
N GLY A 92 9.40 -2.92 11.65
CA GLY A 92 8.90 -4.09 10.90
C GLY A 92 8.45 -5.25 11.78
N ASP A 93 8.53 -5.12 13.10
CA ASP A 93 7.94 -6.05 14.06
C ASP A 93 6.62 -5.47 14.61
N MET A 94 5.73 -6.34 15.04
CA MET A 94 4.44 -5.99 15.61
C MET A 94 4.16 -6.81 16.86
N VAL A 95 3.86 -6.15 17.96
CA VAL A 95 3.48 -6.76 19.23
C VAL A 95 1.98 -6.53 19.43
N VAL A 96 1.24 -7.63 19.64
CA VAL A 96 -0.20 -7.61 19.91
C VAL A 96 -0.42 -8.21 21.29
N ASN A 97 -1.02 -7.45 22.20
CA ASN A 97 -1.46 -7.94 23.50
C ASN A 97 -2.99 -8.02 23.53
N THR A 98 -3.50 -9.23 23.79
CA THR A 98 -4.93 -9.58 23.76
C THR A 98 -5.57 -9.70 25.14
N ASP A 99 -4.84 -9.47 26.22
CA ASP A 99 -5.37 -9.59 27.60
C ASP A 99 -6.45 -8.56 27.93
N GLY A 100 -6.52 -7.46 27.16
CA GLY A 100 -7.48 -6.38 27.31
C GLY A 100 -8.73 -6.49 26.43
N ILE A 101 -8.96 -7.62 25.75
CA ILE A 101 -10.12 -7.75 24.86
C ILE A 101 -11.41 -7.76 25.67
N VAL A 102 -12.27 -6.78 25.37
CA VAL A 102 -13.59 -6.59 26.01
C VAL A 102 -14.74 -6.57 25.02
N SER A 103 -14.44 -6.48 23.71
CA SER A 103 -15.45 -6.46 22.65
C SER A 103 -15.24 -7.61 21.67
N VAL A 104 -16.35 -8.16 21.17
CA VAL A 104 -16.39 -9.23 20.16
C VAL A 104 -16.78 -8.67 18.77
N GLU A 105 -17.27 -7.43 18.72
CA GLU A 105 -17.68 -6.77 17.49
C GLU A 105 -16.66 -5.69 17.11
N PRO A 106 -15.93 -5.86 16.00
CA PRO A 106 -15.04 -4.82 15.48
C PRO A 106 -15.82 -3.72 14.75
N ASP A 107 -15.24 -2.53 14.62
CA ASP A 107 -15.90 -1.43 13.90
C ASP A 107 -16.12 -1.79 12.42
N SER A 108 -17.39 -1.79 12.01
CA SER A 108 -17.85 -2.02 10.65
C SER A 108 -17.14 -1.16 9.58
N SER A 109 -16.71 0.04 9.95
CA SER A 109 -16.05 0.97 9.02
C SER A 109 -14.66 0.50 8.57
N ASP A 110 -13.96 -0.26 9.41
CA ASP A 110 -12.63 -0.79 9.12
C ASP A 110 -12.69 -2.19 8.51
N VAL A 111 -13.68 -3.00 8.90
CA VAL A 111 -13.95 -4.30 8.29
C VAL A 111 -14.19 -4.17 6.78
N GLY A 112 -14.92 -3.13 6.34
CA GLY A 112 -15.18 -2.87 4.92
C GLY A 112 -13.95 -2.42 4.12
N LYS A 113 -12.92 -1.89 4.78
CA LYS A 113 -11.64 -1.49 4.15
C LYS A 113 -10.69 -2.66 3.95
N LEU A 114 -10.84 -3.72 4.75
CA LEU A 114 -10.03 -4.92 4.68
C LEU A 114 -10.45 -5.78 3.47
N ARG A 115 -9.79 -5.60 2.32
CA ARG A 115 -9.98 -6.48 1.15
C ARG A 115 -9.11 -7.73 1.28
N GLY A 116 -9.61 -8.73 2.00
CA GLY A 116 -8.93 -10.02 2.17
C GLY A 116 -9.27 -11.01 1.05
N ARG A 117 -8.29 -11.41 0.23
CA ARG A 117 -8.35 -12.68 -0.50
C ARG A 117 -7.78 -13.76 0.42
N VAL A 118 -8.63 -14.63 0.94
CA VAL A 118 -8.21 -15.87 1.60
C VAL A 118 -7.98 -16.90 0.50
N PHE A 119 -6.74 -16.93 0.00
CA PHE A 119 -6.23 -17.71 -1.14
C PHE A 119 -6.89 -17.40 -2.50
#